data_AF-A0A258VSS6-F1
#
_entry.id   AF-A0A258VSS6-F1
#
_cell.length_a   1.000
_cell.length_b   1.000
_cell.length_c   1.000
_cell.angle_alpha   90.00
_cell.angle_beta   90.00
_cell.angle_gamma   90.00
#
_symmetry.space_group_name_H-M   'P 1'
#
loop_
_entity.id
_entity.type
_entity.pdbx_description
1 polymer ?
#
loop_
_entity_poly.entity_id
_entity_poly.type
_entity_poly.pdbx_seq_one_letter_code
_entity_poly.pdbx_strand_id
1 'polypeptide(L)'
;MDLGKIFTRKRKFLAAMLASCLLLVVSFQNCSAVGSASSSESSSKLSAENDILGAQALEVLSSKCLTCHNPDKPEGGISDITDLNFLLYYRLVIPGQPEISDIIRVIKDGSMPPGGGVSTSDLSALNKWILEGLIDDSGNVAIPDGSATLEAKYSSIKTRIINTKCLGCHSGATLSGGVDLSTYASTVANNIAIAGNPNGSRFVTSLLRPGNDFMPRNGARLPTADIDIVKAWIQAGALNN
;
A
#
# COMPACT_ATOMS: atom_id res chain seq x y z
N MET A 1 78.77 14.40 -11.03
CA MET A 1 77.33 14.77 -10.91
C MET A 1 77.08 15.10 -9.45
N ASP A 2 76.73 16.36 -9.18
CA ASP A 2 76.89 17.01 -7.87
C ASP A 2 75.62 16.88 -7.01
N LEU A 3 75.71 16.11 -5.92
CA LEU A 3 74.62 15.70 -5.03
C LEU A 3 74.15 16.81 -4.05
N GLY A 4 74.80 17.98 -4.04
CA GLY A 4 74.49 19.08 -3.12
C GLY A 4 73.24 19.92 -3.42
N LYS A 5 72.67 19.82 -4.64
CA LYS A 5 71.56 20.69 -5.08
C LYS A 5 70.14 20.13 -4.84
N ILE A 6 70.02 18.87 -4.39
CA ILE A 6 68.72 18.23 -4.16
C ILE A 6 68.17 18.53 -2.75
N PHE A 7 69.04 18.80 -1.77
CA PHE A 7 68.64 18.95 -0.37
C PHE A 7 68.12 20.35 0.02
N THR A 8 68.41 21.39 -0.78
CA THR A 8 67.97 22.77 -0.51
C THR A 8 66.59 23.10 -1.07
N ARG A 9 66.09 22.31 -2.03
CA ARG A 9 64.75 22.51 -2.62
C ARG A 9 63.62 21.94 -1.75
N LYS A 10 63.88 20.89 -0.99
CA LYS A 10 62.89 20.26 -0.08
C LYS A 10 62.63 21.05 1.21
N ARG A 11 63.59 21.84 1.70
CA ARG A 11 63.39 22.67 2.91
C ARG A 11 62.51 23.89 2.68
N LYS A 12 62.46 24.44 1.46
CA LYS A 12 61.59 25.57 1.12
C LYS A 12 60.12 25.18 0.87
N PHE A 13 59.86 23.93 0.48
CA PHE A 13 58.50 23.43 0.30
C PHE A 13 57.83 22.98 1.62
N LEU A 14 58.61 22.65 2.66
CA LEU A 14 58.04 22.23 3.95
C LEU A 14 57.69 23.40 4.90
N ALA A 15 58.22 24.60 4.67
CA ALA A 15 57.91 25.78 5.49
C ALA A 15 56.70 26.59 5.00
N ALA A 16 56.19 26.31 3.80
CA ALA A 16 55.03 27.03 3.23
C ALA A 16 53.68 26.31 3.47
N MET A 17 53.68 25.14 4.12
CA MET A 17 52.46 24.34 4.40
C MET A 17 52.04 24.33 5.88
N LEU A 18 52.64 25.19 6.71
CA LEU A 18 52.28 25.34 8.13
C LEU A 18 51.81 26.76 8.51
N ALA A 19 51.75 27.68 7.55
CA ALA A 19 51.27 29.06 7.76
C ALA A 19 50.06 29.43 6.88
N SER A 20 49.32 28.44 6.38
CA SER A 20 48.00 28.64 5.74
C SER A 20 46.87 27.98 6.52
N CYS A 21 47.13 27.57 7.76
CA CYS A 21 46.17 26.96 8.68
C CYS A 21 45.76 27.92 9.82
N LEU A 22 46.10 29.21 9.72
CA LEU A 22 45.86 30.20 10.78
C LEU A 22 45.19 31.51 10.31
N LEU A 23 44.55 31.53 9.14
CA LEU A 23 43.84 32.71 8.61
C LEU A 23 42.56 32.36 7.80
N LEU A 24 41.84 31.30 8.18
CA LEU A 24 40.45 31.05 7.76
C LEU A 24 39.58 30.58 8.95
N VAL A 25 39.89 31.09 10.13
CA VAL A 25 38.97 31.08 11.28
C VAL A 25 38.44 32.50 11.37
N VAL A 26 37.12 32.68 11.45
CA VAL A 26 36.37 33.95 11.37
C VAL A 26 35.89 34.31 9.96
N SER A 27 35.01 33.47 9.40
CA SER A 27 33.90 33.91 8.54
C SER A 27 32.71 32.93 8.50
N PHE A 28 32.80 31.75 9.13
CA PHE A 28 31.62 30.92 9.39
C PHE A 28 30.98 31.26 10.75
N GLN A 29 30.59 32.51 10.94
CA GLN A 29 29.48 32.87 11.83
C GLN A 29 28.22 32.98 10.97
N ASN A 30 27.69 31.83 10.57
CA ASN A 30 26.27 31.67 10.24
C ASN A 30 25.94 30.18 10.20
N CYS A 31 25.66 29.61 11.37
CA CYS A 31 24.73 28.50 11.49
C CYS A 31 24.24 28.43 12.94
N SER A 32 23.50 29.44 13.36
CA SER A 32 22.66 29.37 14.54
C SER A 32 21.41 30.19 14.25
N ALA A 33 20.25 29.53 14.45
CA ALA A 33 18.89 30.00 14.19
C ALA A 33 18.39 29.93 12.73
N VAL A 34 18.34 28.73 12.16
CA VAL A 34 17.14 28.31 11.40
C VAL A 34 16.54 27.12 12.14
N GLY A 35 15.90 27.43 13.27
CA GLY A 35 15.15 26.43 14.03
C GLY A 35 13.91 26.01 13.26
N SER A 36 13.69 24.70 13.16
CA SER A 36 12.42 23.95 13.26
C SER A 36 11.14 24.41 12.53
N ALA A 37 11.13 25.48 11.73
CA ALA A 37 9.91 25.98 11.09
C ALA A 37 9.57 25.25 9.76
N SER A 38 10.58 24.73 9.04
CA SER A 38 10.37 24.10 7.72
C SER A 38 9.73 22.70 7.81
N SER A 39 10.05 21.92 8.85
CA SER A 39 9.43 20.61 9.06
C SER A 39 8.00 20.73 9.59
N SER A 40 7.71 21.73 10.43
CA SER A 40 6.35 21.97 10.91
C SER A 40 5.44 22.51 9.80
N GLU A 41 5.94 23.40 8.92
CA GLU A 41 5.17 23.91 7.79
C GLU A 41 4.93 22.84 6.71
N SER A 42 5.91 21.99 6.43
CA SER A 42 5.75 20.89 5.46
C SER A 42 4.80 19.82 5.96
N SER A 43 4.85 19.47 7.25
CA SER A 43 3.93 18.50 7.84
C SER A 43 2.51 19.06 8.02
N SER A 44 2.36 20.34 8.39
CA SER A 44 1.03 20.96 8.49
C SER A 44 0.39 21.21 7.13
N LYS A 45 1.18 21.46 6.10
CA LYS A 45 0.70 21.59 4.72
C LYS A 45 0.29 20.23 4.14
N LEU A 46 1.06 19.18 4.45
CA LEU A 46 0.76 17.81 4.02
C LEU A 46 -0.51 17.29 4.70
N SER A 47 -0.71 17.54 6.00
CA SER A 47 -1.94 17.15 6.70
C SER A 47 -3.16 17.89 6.14
N ALA A 48 -3.06 19.20 5.90
CA ALA A 48 -4.16 19.97 5.32
C ALA A 48 -4.50 19.53 3.88
N GLU A 49 -3.51 19.14 3.06
CA GLU A 49 -3.76 18.59 1.72
C GLU A 49 -4.43 17.22 1.78
N ASN A 50 -4.07 16.41 2.78
CA ASN A 50 -4.62 15.08 3.02
C ASN A 50 -6.07 15.12 3.52
N ASP A 51 -6.39 16.03 4.45
CA ASP A 51 -7.76 16.25 4.94
C ASP A 51 -8.70 16.64 3.79
N ILE A 52 -8.22 17.51 2.89
CA ILE A 52 -8.97 17.93 1.69
C ILE A 52 -9.20 16.74 0.76
N LEU A 53 -8.21 15.86 0.60
CA LEU A 53 -8.31 14.70 -0.28
C LEU A 53 -9.35 13.69 0.20
N GLY A 54 -9.36 13.37 1.50
CA GLY A 54 -10.36 12.48 2.09
C GLY A 54 -11.79 13.03 1.95
N ALA A 55 -11.97 14.32 2.24
CA ALA A 55 -13.24 15.00 2.08
C ALA A 55 -13.73 15.03 0.63
N GLN A 56 -12.84 15.25 -0.34
CA GLN A 56 -13.16 15.22 -1.77
C GLN A 56 -13.63 13.84 -2.21
N ALA A 57 -12.95 12.77 -1.80
CA ALA A 57 -13.38 11.42 -2.14
C ALA A 57 -14.76 11.09 -1.56
N LEU A 58 -14.99 11.42 -0.28
CA LEU A 58 -16.29 11.21 0.37
C LEU A 58 -17.41 12.01 -0.31
N GLU A 59 -17.14 13.25 -0.73
CA GLU A 59 -18.10 14.06 -1.49
C GLU A 59 -18.46 13.42 -2.83
N VAL A 60 -17.48 12.85 -3.54
CA VAL A 60 -17.75 12.11 -4.79
C VAL A 60 -18.63 10.89 -4.52
N LEU A 61 -18.31 10.08 -3.50
CA LEU A 61 -19.09 8.90 -3.12
C LEU A 61 -20.52 9.29 -2.73
N SER A 62 -20.67 10.36 -1.94
CA SER A 62 -21.96 10.85 -1.46
C SER A 62 -22.82 11.42 -2.59
N SER A 63 -22.23 12.25 -3.46
CA SER A 63 -22.97 12.97 -4.50
C SER A 63 -23.25 12.14 -5.75
N LYS A 64 -22.39 11.18 -6.10
CA LYS A 64 -22.49 10.41 -7.35
C LYS A 64 -23.02 9.00 -7.16
N CYS A 65 -22.81 8.39 -6.00
CA CYS A 65 -23.04 6.94 -5.81
C CYS A 65 -24.15 6.64 -4.80
N LEU A 66 -24.29 7.46 -3.76
CA LEU A 66 -25.14 7.15 -2.61
C LEU A 66 -26.62 6.99 -2.96
N THR A 67 -27.14 7.68 -3.98
CA THR A 67 -28.55 7.55 -4.42
C THR A 67 -28.94 6.10 -4.76
N CYS A 68 -28.00 5.27 -5.21
CA CYS A 68 -28.23 3.88 -5.61
C CYS A 68 -27.44 2.84 -4.81
N HIS A 69 -26.53 3.26 -3.94
CA HIS A 69 -25.67 2.35 -3.17
C HIS A 69 -25.78 2.68 -1.67
N ASN A 70 -26.98 2.47 -1.14
CA ASN A 70 -27.35 2.75 0.24
C ASN A 70 -28.20 1.60 0.84
N PRO A 71 -28.47 1.60 2.15
CA PRO A 71 -29.16 0.48 2.80
C PRO A 71 -30.58 0.25 2.29
N ASP A 72 -31.27 1.32 1.88
CA ASP A 72 -32.65 1.25 1.37
C ASP A 72 -32.71 0.82 -0.10
N LYS A 73 -31.63 1.07 -0.85
CA LYS A 73 -31.50 0.76 -2.27
C LYS A 73 -30.07 0.26 -2.56
N PRO A 74 -29.78 -1.03 -2.31
CA PRO A 74 -28.44 -1.59 -2.47
C PRO A 74 -28.23 -2.12 -3.90
N GLU A 75 -28.22 -1.25 -4.91
CA GLU A 75 -28.04 -1.69 -6.30
C GLU A 75 -26.71 -2.43 -6.47
N GLY A 76 -26.74 -3.55 -7.20
CA GLY A 76 -25.58 -4.42 -7.36
C GLY A 76 -25.10 -5.08 -6.05
N GLY A 77 -25.92 -5.06 -4.99
CA GLY A 77 -25.56 -5.61 -3.68
C GLY A 77 -24.67 -4.70 -2.83
N ILE A 78 -24.49 -3.44 -3.24
CA ILE A 78 -23.66 -2.47 -2.51
C ILE A 78 -24.57 -1.62 -1.62
N SER A 79 -24.64 -1.97 -0.34
CA SER A 79 -25.53 -1.33 0.63
C SER A 79 -24.94 -0.14 1.35
N ASP A 80 -23.63 0.08 1.30
CA ASP A 80 -23.01 1.27 1.89
C ASP A 80 -21.77 1.69 1.11
N ILE A 81 -21.89 2.71 0.26
CA ILE A 81 -20.77 3.24 -0.53
C ILE A 81 -19.93 4.27 0.24
N THR A 82 -20.35 4.66 1.44
CA THR A 82 -19.68 5.67 2.26
C THR A 82 -18.93 5.08 3.45
N ASP A 83 -19.26 3.86 3.87
CA ASP A 83 -18.51 3.13 4.89
C ASP A 83 -17.22 2.53 4.30
N LEU A 84 -16.09 3.08 4.74
CA LEU A 84 -14.77 2.62 4.33
C LEU A 84 -14.53 1.12 4.62
N ASN A 85 -15.02 0.59 5.75
CA ASN A 85 -14.89 -0.82 6.07
C ASN A 85 -15.68 -1.68 5.09
N PHE A 86 -16.86 -1.24 4.68
CA PHE A 86 -17.64 -1.89 3.64
C PHE A 86 -16.87 -1.89 2.31
N LEU A 87 -16.37 -0.72 1.88
CA LEU A 87 -15.60 -0.58 0.64
C LEU A 87 -14.38 -1.51 0.60
N LEU A 88 -13.68 -1.64 1.72
CA LEU A 88 -12.52 -2.52 1.88
C LEU A 88 -12.91 -4.00 1.92
N TYR A 89 -13.97 -4.35 2.66
CA TYR A 89 -14.43 -5.73 2.82
C TYR A 89 -14.92 -6.32 1.49
N TYR A 90 -15.68 -5.53 0.72
CA TYR A 90 -16.20 -5.92 -0.60
C TYR A 90 -15.24 -5.61 -1.75
N ARG A 91 -14.01 -5.14 -1.45
CA ARG A 91 -12.95 -4.86 -2.43
C ARG A 91 -13.35 -3.83 -3.50
N LEU A 92 -14.27 -2.92 -3.14
CA LEU A 92 -14.62 -1.79 -3.98
C LEU A 92 -13.44 -0.82 -4.12
N VAL A 93 -12.65 -0.71 -3.05
CA VAL A 93 -11.37 -0.01 -3.01
C VAL A 93 -10.25 -0.95 -2.55
N ILE A 94 -9.08 -0.83 -3.17
CA ILE A 94 -7.85 -1.52 -2.76
C ILE A 94 -6.79 -0.44 -2.54
N PRO A 95 -6.37 -0.20 -1.29
CA PRO A 95 -5.43 0.87 -1.01
C PRO A 95 -4.12 0.73 -1.78
N GLY A 96 -3.61 1.85 -2.28
CA GLY A 96 -2.43 1.94 -3.14
C GLY A 96 -2.62 1.38 -4.56
N GLN A 97 -3.81 0.85 -4.88
CA GLN A 97 -4.05 0.13 -6.14
C GLN A 97 -5.36 0.59 -6.80
N PRO A 98 -5.44 1.87 -7.23
CA PRO A 98 -6.64 2.39 -7.88
C PRO A 98 -7.02 1.61 -9.14
N GLU A 99 -6.04 1.20 -9.95
CA GLU A 99 -6.28 0.55 -11.25
C GLU A 99 -6.99 -0.81 -11.16
N ILE A 100 -6.90 -1.50 -10.03
CA ILE A 100 -7.58 -2.78 -9.79
C ILE A 100 -8.71 -2.67 -8.76
N SER A 101 -8.99 -1.46 -8.27
CA SER A 101 -10.13 -1.19 -7.40
C SER A 101 -11.41 -1.21 -8.23
N ASP A 102 -12.41 -1.98 -7.77
CA ASP A 102 -13.62 -2.21 -8.57
C ASP A 102 -14.35 -0.89 -8.86
N ILE A 103 -14.37 0.07 -7.92
CA ILE A 103 -14.97 1.39 -8.11
C ILE A 103 -14.34 2.16 -9.28
N ILE A 104 -13.02 2.14 -9.43
CA ILE A 104 -12.32 2.84 -10.52
C ILE A 104 -12.59 2.15 -11.85
N ARG A 105 -12.58 0.82 -11.86
CA ARG A 105 -12.81 0.02 -13.07
C ARG A 105 -14.20 0.28 -13.65
N VAL A 106 -15.25 0.22 -12.82
CA VAL A 106 -16.65 0.40 -13.26
C VAL A 106 -16.99 1.85 -13.62
N ILE A 107 -16.23 2.81 -13.10
CA ILE A 107 -16.34 4.21 -13.55
C ILE A 107 -15.66 4.38 -14.91
N LYS A 108 -14.45 3.84 -15.09
CA LYS A 108 -13.69 3.94 -16.36
C LYS A 108 -14.37 3.21 -17.52
N ASP A 109 -15.06 2.10 -17.26
CA ASP A 109 -15.82 1.37 -18.28
C ASP A 109 -17.19 2.01 -18.59
N GLY A 110 -17.60 3.03 -17.83
CA GLY A 110 -18.85 3.76 -18.02
C GLY A 110 -20.09 3.03 -17.50
N SER A 111 -19.94 1.91 -16.81
CA SER A 111 -21.06 1.17 -16.21
C SER A 111 -21.68 1.92 -15.03
N MET A 112 -20.87 2.74 -14.34
CA MET A 112 -21.30 3.49 -13.16
C MET A 112 -20.88 4.96 -13.20
N PRO A 113 -21.77 5.89 -12.75
CA PRO A 113 -23.17 5.65 -12.44
C PRO A 113 -24.04 5.47 -13.71
N PRO A 114 -25.21 4.80 -13.63
CA PRO A 114 -26.10 4.63 -14.77
C PRO A 114 -26.60 5.98 -15.29
N GLY A 115 -26.48 6.22 -16.60
CA GLY A 115 -27.03 7.41 -17.25
C GLY A 115 -26.22 8.70 -17.12
N GLY A 116 -25.02 8.68 -16.51
CA GLY A 116 -24.13 9.82 -16.49
C GLY A 116 -22.77 9.49 -15.86
N GLY A 117 -21.68 10.04 -16.41
CA GLY A 117 -20.33 9.74 -15.97
C GLY A 117 -19.86 10.54 -14.75
N VAL A 118 -18.85 10.01 -14.05
CA VAL A 118 -18.06 10.76 -13.08
C VAL A 118 -17.15 11.73 -13.83
N SER A 119 -17.01 12.97 -13.34
CA SER A 119 -16.13 13.95 -14.00
C SER A 119 -14.67 13.51 -13.92
N THR A 120 -13.81 14.02 -14.82
CA THR A 120 -12.38 13.70 -14.79
C THR A 120 -11.71 14.16 -13.49
N SER A 121 -12.16 15.27 -12.90
CA SER A 121 -11.69 15.74 -11.60
C SER A 121 -12.11 14.81 -10.46
N ASP A 122 -13.38 14.39 -10.44
CA ASP A 122 -13.89 13.48 -9.41
C ASP A 122 -13.20 12.11 -9.49
N LEU A 123 -13.01 11.59 -10.71
CA LEU A 123 -12.26 10.35 -10.93
C LEU A 123 -10.79 10.51 -10.50
N SER A 124 -10.16 11.66 -10.76
CA SER A 124 -8.80 11.94 -10.29
C SER A 124 -8.72 11.97 -8.76
N ALA A 125 -9.69 12.59 -8.09
CA ALA A 125 -9.78 12.62 -6.62
C ALA A 125 -9.89 11.21 -6.04
N LEU A 126 -10.77 10.37 -6.58
CA LEU A 126 -10.89 8.96 -6.16
C LEU A 126 -9.61 8.17 -6.41
N ASN A 127 -8.97 8.33 -7.57
CA ASN A 127 -7.69 7.67 -7.86
C ASN A 127 -6.62 8.07 -6.86
N LYS A 128 -6.47 9.38 -6.59
CA LYS A 128 -5.47 9.89 -5.65
C LYS A 128 -5.78 9.43 -4.22
N TRP A 129 -7.03 9.49 -3.79
CA TRP A 129 -7.44 9.00 -2.47
C TRP A 129 -7.12 7.51 -2.26
N ILE A 130 -7.42 6.66 -3.24
CA ILE A 130 -7.07 5.23 -3.18
C ILE A 130 -5.56 5.04 -3.22
N LEU A 131 -4.84 5.75 -4.10
CA LEU A 131 -3.39 5.67 -4.23
C LEU A 131 -2.66 6.04 -2.93
N GLU A 132 -3.12 7.09 -2.26
CA GLU A 132 -2.55 7.61 -1.00
C GLU A 132 -3.01 6.82 0.24
N GLY A 133 -3.73 5.71 0.05
CA GLY A 133 -4.06 4.79 1.14
C GLY A 133 -5.34 5.14 1.90
N LEU A 134 -6.30 5.77 1.24
CA LEU A 134 -7.64 6.06 1.76
C LEU A 134 -7.60 6.99 2.98
N ILE A 135 -6.98 8.16 2.83
CA ILE A 135 -6.88 9.13 3.92
C ILE A 135 -8.29 9.59 4.35
N ASP A 136 -8.58 9.57 5.65
CA ASP A 136 -9.83 10.05 6.23
C ASP A 136 -9.85 11.59 6.38
N ASP A 137 -10.96 12.12 6.88
CA ASP A 137 -11.19 13.54 7.15
C ASP A 137 -10.34 14.12 8.28
N SER A 138 -9.60 13.26 8.99
CA SER A 138 -8.62 13.62 10.02
C SER A 138 -7.17 13.51 9.53
N GLY A 139 -6.98 13.27 8.22
CA GLY A 139 -5.67 13.23 7.58
C GLY A 139 -4.92 11.94 7.86
N ASN A 140 -5.57 10.96 8.50
CA ASN A 140 -4.99 9.68 8.80
C ASN A 140 -5.22 8.75 7.62
N VAL A 141 -4.16 8.09 7.18
CA VAL A 141 -4.20 7.02 6.20
C VAL A 141 -5.07 5.88 6.75
N ALA A 142 -6.33 5.76 6.33
CA ALA A 142 -7.25 4.72 6.75
C ALA A 142 -7.07 3.44 5.89
N ILE A 143 -5.81 3.04 5.73
CA ILE A 143 -5.50 1.63 5.48
C ILE A 143 -6.11 0.87 6.65
N PRO A 144 -6.75 -0.31 6.46
CA PRO A 144 -6.97 -1.23 7.56
C PRO A 144 -5.60 -1.57 8.16
N ASP A 145 -5.23 -0.78 9.19
CA ASP A 145 -3.90 -0.54 9.73
C ASP A 145 -2.74 -1.13 8.90
N GLY A 146 -2.17 -0.37 7.96
CA GLY A 146 -0.98 -0.79 7.20
C GLY A 146 0.29 -0.93 8.04
N SER A 147 0.28 -0.41 9.27
CA SER A 147 1.33 -0.59 10.28
C SER A 147 1.13 -1.86 11.11
N ALA A 148 -0.08 -2.43 11.14
CA ALA A 148 -0.31 -3.71 11.79
C ALA A 148 0.41 -4.78 10.99
N THR A 149 1.30 -5.46 11.70
CA THR A 149 2.04 -6.58 11.20
C THR A 149 1.07 -7.64 10.66
N LEU A 150 1.40 -8.22 9.51
CA LEU A 150 0.71 -9.42 9.05
C LEU A 150 0.89 -10.52 10.12
N GLU A 151 -0.21 -11.04 10.64
CA GLU A 151 -0.24 -12.03 11.71
C GLU A 151 -0.69 -13.39 11.17
N ALA A 152 -0.29 -14.46 11.85
CA ALA A 152 -0.70 -15.83 11.55
C ALA A 152 -2.16 -16.12 12.00
N LYS A 153 -3.07 -15.25 11.59
CA LYS A 153 -4.51 -15.29 11.86
C LYS A 153 -5.28 -15.18 10.55
N TYR A 154 -6.41 -15.88 10.45
CA TYR A 154 -7.21 -15.84 9.22
C TYR A 154 -7.67 -14.42 8.88
N SER A 155 -8.17 -13.67 9.85
CA SER A 155 -8.60 -12.27 9.71
C SER A 155 -7.49 -11.37 9.16
N SER A 156 -6.26 -11.50 9.65
CA SER A 156 -5.10 -10.73 9.19
C SER A 156 -4.69 -11.12 7.76
N ILE A 157 -4.61 -12.42 7.47
CA ILE A 157 -4.30 -12.93 6.11
C ILE A 157 -5.42 -12.55 5.12
N LYS A 158 -6.67 -12.62 5.56
CA LYS A 158 -7.86 -12.30 4.74
C LYS A 158 -7.83 -10.85 4.28
N THR A 159 -7.62 -9.93 5.21
CA THR A 159 -7.61 -8.49 4.93
C THR A 159 -6.36 -8.06 4.15
N ARG A 160 -5.17 -8.58 4.51
CA ARG A 160 -3.90 -8.09 3.98
C ARG A 160 -3.42 -8.79 2.71
N ILE A 161 -3.77 -10.06 2.53
CA ILE A 161 -3.36 -10.87 1.36
C ILE A 161 -4.54 -11.21 0.47
N ILE A 162 -5.56 -11.88 1.01
CA ILE A 162 -6.60 -12.49 0.17
C ILE A 162 -7.43 -11.41 -0.53
N ASN A 163 -7.96 -10.44 0.23
CA ASN A 163 -8.80 -9.39 -0.32
C ASN A 163 -8.05 -8.50 -1.32
N THR A 164 -6.75 -8.25 -1.07
CA THR A 164 -5.95 -7.32 -1.86
C THR A 164 -5.35 -7.95 -3.11
N LYS A 165 -5.03 -9.26 -3.09
CA LYS A 165 -4.25 -9.92 -4.16
C LYS A 165 -4.93 -11.14 -4.79
N CYS A 166 -5.96 -11.72 -4.17
CA CYS A 166 -6.49 -13.03 -4.59
C CYS A 166 -7.92 -12.99 -5.13
N LEU A 167 -8.80 -12.18 -4.54
CA LEU A 167 -10.25 -12.25 -4.84
C LEU A 167 -10.64 -11.81 -6.27
N GLY A 168 -9.76 -11.10 -6.99
CA GLY A 168 -10.03 -10.76 -8.40
C GLY A 168 -10.20 -11.98 -9.31
N CYS A 169 -9.64 -13.14 -8.92
CA CYS A 169 -9.75 -14.39 -9.68
C CYS A 169 -10.21 -15.59 -8.84
N HIS A 170 -10.26 -15.46 -7.51
CA HIS A 170 -10.60 -16.53 -6.56
C HIS A 170 -11.73 -16.11 -5.61
N SER A 171 -12.91 -15.86 -6.17
CA SER A 171 -14.12 -15.48 -5.46
C SER A 171 -15.30 -16.36 -5.88
N GLY A 172 -16.43 -16.29 -5.18
CA GLY A 172 -17.65 -17.00 -5.58
C GLY A 172 -18.15 -16.65 -6.99
N ALA A 173 -17.88 -15.42 -7.46
CA ALA A 173 -18.23 -14.97 -8.81
C ALA A 173 -17.17 -15.34 -9.87
N THR A 174 -15.92 -15.55 -9.47
CA THR A 174 -14.81 -15.88 -10.39
C THR A 174 -13.96 -16.98 -9.78
N LEU A 175 -14.13 -18.21 -10.27
CA LEU A 175 -13.56 -19.44 -9.69
C LEU A 175 -12.36 -19.96 -10.48
N SER A 176 -11.32 -19.14 -10.64
CA SER A 176 -10.12 -19.57 -11.38
C SER A 176 -9.49 -20.79 -10.70
N GLY A 177 -9.28 -21.87 -11.46
CA GLY A 177 -8.76 -23.13 -10.94
C GLY A 177 -9.68 -23.81 -9.91
N GLY A 178 -10.98 -23.48 -9.91
CA GLY A 178 -11.99 -24.01 -9.00
C GLY A 178 -11.77 -23.62 -7.54
N VAL A 179 -11.16 -22.47 -7.29
CA VAL A 179 -10.80 -21.99 -5.94
C VAL A 179 -11.60 -20.74 -5.61
N ASP A 180 -12.22 -20.75 -4.43
CA ASP A 180 -12.84 -19.60 -3.80
C ASP A 180 -12.14 -19.31 -2.47
N LEU A 181 -11.69 -18.07 -2.30
CA LEU A 181 -11.08 -17.55 -1.07
C LEU A 181 -11.94 -16.45 -0.42
N SER A 182 -13.17 -16.26 -0.90
CA SER A 182 -14.05 -15.19 -0.43
C SER A 182 -14.50 -15.38 1.02
N THR A 183 -14.60 -16.63 1.50
CA THR A 183 -15.01 -16.94 2.87
C THR A 183 -14.01 -17.86 3.57
N TYR A 184 -14.08 -17.93 4.91
CA TYR A 184 -13.28 -18.88 5.69
C TYR A 184 -13.58 -20.31 5.26
N ALA A 185 -14.88 -20.66 5.19
CA ALA A 185 -15.34 -22.00 4.85
C ALA A 185 -14.79 -22.46 3.50
N SER A 186 -14.79 -21.59 2.48
CA SER A 186 -14.21 -21.92 1.17
C SER A 186 -12.68 -21.98 1.20
N THR A 187 -12.02 -21.14 2.01
CA THR A 187 -10.55 -21.14 2.15
C THR A 187 -10.01 -22.43 2.79
N VAL A 188 -10.75 -23.07 3.70
CA VAL A 188 -10.34 -24.33 4.35
C VAL A 188 -10.92 -25.59 3.70
N ALA A 189 -11.75 -25.43 2.67
CA ALA A 189 -12.32 -26.54 1.92
C ALA A 189 -11.37 -27.05 0.81
N ASN A 190 -11.71 -28.20 0.21
CA ASN A 190 -11.13 -28.67 -1.05
C ASN A 190 -9.59 -28.66 -1.12
N ASN A 191 -8.93 -29.01 -0.01
CA ASN A 191 -7.47 -29.03 0.14
C ASN A 191 -6.79 -27.66 -0.10
N ILE A 192 -7.53 -26.55 0.02
CA ILE A 192 -6.99 -25.19 -0.14
C ILE A 192 -6.06 -24.88 1.03
N ALA A 193 -6.59 -24.85 2.26
CA ALA A 193 -5.82 -24.78 3.50
C ALA A 193 -6.12 -26.03 4.36
N ILE A 194 -5.17 -26.95 4.42
CA ILE A 194 -5.26 -28.17 5.20
C ILE A 194 -4.63 -27.91 6.57
N ALA A 195 -5.45 -27.88 7.61
CA ALA A 195 -5.02 -27.68 9.00
C ALA A 195 -3.81 -28.57 9.36
N GLY A 196 -2.75 -27.96 9.88
CA GLY A 196 -1.52 -28.64 10.28
C GLY A 196 -0.60 -29.07 9.12
N ASN A 197 -0.99 -28.86 7.86
CA ASN A 197 -0.22 -29.28 6.69
C ASN A 197 -0.04 -28.16 5.65
N PRO A 198 0.87 -27.20 5.89
CA PRO A 198 1.16 -26.13 4.92
C PRO A 198 1.66 -26.66 3.57
N ASN A 199 2.52 -27.69 3.58
CA ASN A 199 3.12 -28.22 2.35
C ASN A 199 2.12 -29.00 1.48
N GLY A 200 1.08 -29.58 2.07
CA GLY A 200 -0.02 -30.21 1.34
C GLY A 200 -1.14 -29.23 0.95
N SER A 201 -1.10 -28.00 1.43
CA SER A 201 -2.13 -27.00 1.17
C SER A 201 -1.95 -26.35 -0.21
N ARG A 202 -2.99 -26.38 -1.04
CA ARG A 202 -2.96 -25.72 -2.36
C ARG A 202 -2.70 -24.22 -2.25
N PHE A 203 -3.12 -23.58 -1.16
CA PHE A 203 -2.86 -22.17 -0.90
C PHE A 203 -1.34 -21.91 -0.91
N VAL A 204 -0.57 -22.59 -0.07
CA VAL A 204 0.89 -22.40 0.03
C VAL A 204 1.62 -22.90 -1.21
N THR A 205 1.29 -24.10 -1.70
CA THR A 205 1.99 -24.68 -2.86
C THR A 205 1.84 -23.84 -4.12
N SER A 206 0.68 -23.18 -4.31
CA SER A 206 0.47 -22.27 -5.44
C SER A 206 1.26 -20.97 -5.33
N LEU A 207 1.48 -20.45 -4.11
CA LEU A 207 2.35 -19.29 -3.88
C LEU A 207 3.83 -19.59 -4.16
N LEU A 208 4.24 -20.86 -4.01
CA LEU A 208 5.64 -21.29 -4.11
C LEU A 208 6.04 -21.84 -5.50
N ARG A 209 5.13 -21.95 -6.47
CA ARG A 209 5.46 -22.47 -7.81
C ARG A 209 6.60 -21.67 -8.46
N PRO A 210 7.49 -22.30 -9.23
CA PRO A 210 8.64 -21.63 -9.86
C PRO A 210 8.23 -20.74 -11.05
N GLY A 211 9.17 -19.93 -11.53
CA GLY A 211 8.98 -19.10 -12.72
C GLY A 211 7.80 -18.14 -12.58
N ASN A 212 6.93 -18.13 -13.58
CA ASN A 212 5.70 -17.32 -13.65
C ASN A 212 4.42 -18.12 -13.30
N ASP A 213 4.56 -19.33 -12.79
CA ASP A 213 3.44 -20.22 -12.46
C ASP A 213 2.93 -20.05 -11.02
N PHE A 214 3.46 -19.10 -10.26
CA PHE A 214 2.99 -18.76 -8.93
C PHE A 214 1.67 -17.99 -8.95
N MET A 215 1.02 -17.97 -7.78
CA MET A 215 -0.09 -17.08 -7.48
C MET A 215 0.40 -15.87 -6.64
N PRO A 216 -0.14 -14.67 -6.86
CA PRO A 216 -1.12 -14.31 -7.89
C PRO A 216 -0.53 -14.31 -9.31
N ARG A 217 -1.30 -14.76 -10.30
CA ARG A 217 -0.92 -14.73 -11.72
C ARG A 217 -0.78 -13.29 -12.20
N ASN A 218 0.21 -13.03 -13.06
CA ASN A 218 0.48 -11.72 -13.65
C ASN A 218 0.70 -10.58 -12.62
N GLY A 219 1.03 -10.94 -11.37
CA GLY A 219 1.33 -10.01 -10.30
C GLY A 219 2.74 -10.22 -9.75
N ALA A 220 3.17 -9.33 -8.85
CA ALA A 220 4.39 -9.55 -8.09
C ALA A 220 4.22 -10.77 -7.16
N ARG A 221 5.29 -11.56 -7.02
CA ARG A 221 5.33 -12.64 -6.05
C ARG A 221 5.19 -12.07 -4.64
N LEU A 222 4.43 -12.77 -3.80
CA LEU A 222 4.36 -12.43 -2.38
C LEU A 222 5.77 -12.53 -1.75
N PRO A 223 6.15 -11.58 -0.88
CA PRO A 223 7.35 -11.70 -0.07
C PRO A 223 7.38 -13.05 0.67
N THR A 224 8.55 -13.66 0.79
CA THR A 224 8.69 -14.94 1.50
C THR A 224 8.20 -14.86 2.94
N ALA A 225 8.43 -13.73 3.62
CA ALA A 225 7.93 -13.48 4.98
C ALA A 225 6.39 -13.59 5.06
N ASP A 226 5.66 -13.03 4.09
CA ASP A 226 4.20 -13.10 4.06
C ASP A 226 3.71 -14.53 3.83
N ILE A 227 4.37 -15.26 2.94
CA ILE A 227 4.08 -16.67 2.68
C ILE A 227 4.33 -17.50 3.96
N ASP A 228 5.38 -17.19 4.72
CA ASP A 228 5.69 -17.88 5.97
C ASP A 228 4.64 -17.62 7.06
N ILE A 229 4.02 -16.43 7.09
CA ILE A 229 2.88 -16.18 7.97
C ILE A 229 1.65 -17.01 7.56
N VAL A 230 1.38 -17.15 6.26
CA VAL A 230 0.30 -18.04 5.77
C VAL A 230 0.60 -19.50 6.17
N LYS A 231 1.85 -19.95 6.01
CA LYS A 231 2.25 -21.29 6.48
C LYS A 231 2.04 -21.44 7.98
N ALA A 232 2.43 -20.45 8.78
CA ALA A 232 2.29 -20.50 10.24
C ALA A 232 0.82 -20.61 10.66
N TRP A 233 -0.09 -19.86 10.04
CA TRP A 233 -1.53 -19.96 10.29
C TRP A 233 -2.07 -21.35 9.95
N ILE A 234 -1.71 -21.90 8.79
CA ILE A 234 -2.12 -23.26 8.40
C ILE A 234 -1.55 -24.29 9.38
N GLN A 235 -0.27 -24.15 9.75
CA GLN A 235 0.42 -25.03 10.70
C GLN A 235 -0.25 -25.02 12.07
N ALA A 236 -0.75 -23.87 12.50
CA ALA A 236 -1.49 -23.69 13.76
C ALA A 236 -2.94 -24.22 13.71
N GLY A 237 -3.36 -24.84 12.60
CA GLY A 237 -4.67 -25.47 12.47
C GLY A 237 -5.64 -24.73 11.55
N ALA A 238 -5.16 -23.73 10.79
CA ALA A 238 -5.99 -22.95 9.86
C ALA A 238 -7.25 -22.37 10.53
N LEU A 239 -7.10 -21.83 11.74
CA LEU A 239 -8.21 -21.38 12.60
C LEU A 239 -8.96 -20.17 12.02
N ASN A 240 -10.26 -20.05 12.30
CA ASN A 240 -11.05 -18.86 11.98
C ASN A 240 -10.88 -17.80 13.09
N ASN A 241 -9.77 -17.06 13.07
CA ASN A 241 -9.35 -16.12 14.12
C ASN A 241 -8.78 -14.80 13.59
#